data_AF-A0A2H9LQI8-F1
#
_entry.id   AF-A0A2H9LQI8-F1
#
_cell.length_a   1.000
_cell.length_b   1.000
_cell.length_c   1.000
_cell.angle_alpha   90.00
_cell.angle_beta   90.00
_cell.angle_gamma   90.00
#
_symmetry.space_group_name_H-M   'P 1'
#
loop_
_entity.id
_entity.type
_entity.pdbx_description
1 polymer ?
#
loop_
_entity_poly.entity_id
_entity_poly.type
_entity_poly.pdbx_seq_one_letter_code
_entity_poly.pdbx_strand_id
1 'polypeptide(L)'
;FCVCDIDAYVSRPDDKVPSMKTAKETAVRNVADIIALGVKPEDIYVQSQKDKEYFQFCFEVSKKITKNAFEAIYGHIDLGKMAAVFLQIGDILHIQLPYMFGKNPSITGIGLEQDPHARITRDVAARIEYDFEKPSFFYFQHQSGLKQGKKMSKSEPDTAIFLNDTEEEVKRKMNNAFTGGKISLKEQREKGGNPDICKIYELLRFHYPDDDLLEETYQQCKKGKILCGECKQKCINFLITFLKEHKEKYEKALPIANKLVYGTNKL
;
A
#
# COMPACT_ATOMS: atom_id res chain seq x y z
N PHE A 1 5.48 -1.55 -10.80
CA PHE A 1 4.55 -0.93 -9.84
C PHE A 1 3.55 -0.08 -10.61
N CYS A 2 2.25 -0.33 -10.45
CA CYS A 2 1.20 0.49 -11.08
C CYS A 2 0.80 1.64 -10.16
N VAL A 3 0.65 2.84 -10.72
CA VAL A 3 -0.01 3.97 -10.07
C VAL A 3 -1.35 4.23 -10.76
N CYS A 4 -2.43 3.87 -10.06
CA CYS A 4 -3.79 3.83 -10.59
C CYS A 4 -4.53 5.17 -10.46
N ASP A 5 -4.06 6.20 -11.15
CA ASP A 5 -4.63 7.55 -11.06
C ASP A 5 -6.04 7.67 -11.66
N ILE A 6 -6.33 6.93 -12.74
CA ILE A 6 -7.68 6.86 -13.32
C ILE A 6 -8.61 6.09 -12.39
N ASP A 7 -8.21 4.92 -11.88
CA ASP A 7 -8.97 4.17 -10.86
C ASP A 7 -9.35 5.10 -9.71
N ALA A 8 -8.37 5.78 -9.12
CA ALA A 8 -8.59 6.63 -7.95
C ALA A 8 -9.62 7.74 -8.21
N TYR A 9 -9.66 8.27 -9.44
CA TYR A 9 -10.67 9.25 -9.86
C TYR A 9 -12.06 8.61 -10.00
N VAL A 10 -12.18 7.48 -10.71
CA VAL A 10 -13.51 6.90 -11.01
C VAL A 10 -14.09 6.10 -9.84
N SER A 11 -13.27 5.54 -8.95
CA SER A 11 -13.72 4.76 -7.79
C SER A 11 -14.10 5.63 -6.57
N ARG A 12 -13.94 6.95 -6.69
CA ARG A 12 -14.23 7.96 -5.67
C ARG A 12 -15.13 9.05 -6.25
N PRO A 13 -16.45 8.79 -6.37
CA PRO A 13 -17.42 9.81 -6.77
C PRO A 13 -17.63 10.89 -5.67
N ASP A 14 -16.88 10.84 -4.56
CA ASP A 14 -16.89 11.84 -3.51
C ASP A 14 -15.94 13.00 -3.81
N ASP A 15 -16.06 14.09 -3.07
CA ASP A 15 -15.26 15.30 -3.28
C ASP A 15 -13.77 15.14 -2.94
N LYS A 16 -13.30 13.91 -2.62
CA LYS A 16 -11.89 13.66 -2.28
C LYS A 16 -11.00 13.64 -3.53
N VAL A 17 -11.52 13.18 -4.66
CA VAL A 17 -10.81 13.16 -5.96
C VAL A 17 -11.69 13.80 -7.04
N PRO A 18 -11.96 15.11 -6.95
CA PRO A 18 -12.96 15.77 -7.78
C PRO A 18 -12.56 15.91 -9.26
N SER A 19 -11.29 15.66 -9.59
CA SER A 19 -10.78 15.80 -10.96
C SER A 19 -9.58 14.91 -11.24
N MET A 20 -9.35 14.61 -12.53
CA MET A 20 -8.11 13.99 -12.98
C MET A 20 -6.86 14.80 -12.63
N LYS A 21 -6.97 16.13 -12.54
CA LYS A 21 -5.85 16.97 -12.07
C LYS A 21 -5.48 16.62 -10.64
N THR A 22 -6.46 16.52 -9.74
CA THR A 22 -6.25 16.13 -8.33
C THR A 22 -5.69 14.71 -8.21
N ALA A 23 -6.18 13.78 -9.04
CA ALA A 23 -5.66 12.42 -9.10
C ALA A 23 -4.18 12.40 -9.51
N LYS A 24 -3.81 13.14 -10.56
CA LYS A 24 -2.42 13.27 -11.01
C LYS A 24 -1.51 13.96 -10.00
N GLU A 25 -1.96 15.04 -9.35
CA GLU A 25 -1.18 15.70 -8.29
C GLU A 25 -0.89 14.75 -7.12
N THR A 26 -1.85 13.88 -6.77
CA THR A 26 -1.65 12.82 -5.78
C THR A 26 -0.72 11.73 -6.31
N ALA A 27 -0.88 11.32 -7.57
CA ALA A 27 -0.01 10.35 -8.22
C ALA A 27 1.46 10.80 -8.23
N VAL A 28 1.75 12.08 -8.47
CA VAL A 28 3.13 12.60 -8.41
C VAL A 28 3.75 12.37 -7.03
N ARG A 29 3.00 12.65 -5.96
CA ARG A 29 3.50 12.44 -4.58
C ARG A 29 3.74 10.95 -4.32
N ASN A 30 2.76 10.11 -4.67
CA ASN A 30 2.88 8.67 -4.48
C ASN A 30 4.05 8.07 -5.29
N VAL A 31 4.24 8.48 -6.55
CA VAL A 31 5.38 8.03 -7.38
C VAL A 31 6.70 8.48 -6.75
N ALA A 32 6.78 9.71 -6.22
CA ALA A 32 7.98 10.19 -5.54
C ALA A 32 8.28 9.38 -4.26
N ASP A 33 7.26 9.06 -3.44
CA ASP A 33 7.40 8.18 -2.27
C ASP A 33 7.89 6.78 -2.70
N ILE A 34 7.30 6.19 -3.73
CA ILE A 34 7.67 4.86 -4.26
C ILE A 34 9.12 4.83 -4.75
N ILE A 35 9.57 5.87 -5.46
CA ILE A 35 10.98 6.01 -5.88
C ILE A 35 11.89 6.19 -4.67
N ALA A 36 11.48 7.00 -3.68
CA ALA A 36 12.25 7.21 -2.45
C ALA A 36 12.43 5.93 -1.62
N LEU A 37 11.47 5.00 -1.71
CA LEU A 37 11.53 3.66 -1.12
C LEU A 37 12.38 2.67 -1.93
N GLY A 38 12.88 3.07 -3.10
CA GLY A 38 13.87 2.31 -3.88
C GLY A 38 13.33 1.60 -5.13
N VAL A 39 12.06 1.79 -5.50
CA VAL A 39 11.56 1.29 -6.79
C VAL A 39 12.14 2.14 -7.91
N LYS A 40 12.68 1.49 -8.95
CA LYS A 40 13.29 2.19 -10.06
C LYS A 40 12.22 2.88 -10.91
N PRO A 41 12.45 4.11 -11.42
CA PRO A 41 11.49 4.83 -12.25
C PRO A 41 10.95 4.03 -13.45
N GLU A 42 11.80 3.24 -14.10
CA GLU A 42 11.44 2.38 -15.25
C GLU A 42 10.52 1.22 -14.89
N ASP A 43 10.49 0.81 -13.62
CA ASP A 43 9.61 -0.24 -13.12
C ASP A 43 8.24 0.33 -12.72
N ILE A 44 8.01 1.64 -12.85
CA ILE A 44 6.77 2.32 -12.49
C ILE A 44 6.03 2.73 -13.77
N TYR A 45 4.72 2.50 -13.80
CA TYR A 45 3.85 3.13 -14.79
C TYR A 45 2.65 3.78 -14.11
N VAL A 46 2.09 4.78 -14.80
CA VAL A 46 0.90 5.52 -14.39
C VAL A 46 -0.21 5.20 -15.36
N GLN A 47 -1.40 4.82 -14.88
CA GLN A 47 -2.51 4.39 -15.75
C GLN A 47 -2.84 5.43 -16.83
N SER A 48 -2.90 6.72 -16.49
CA SER A 48 -3.19 7.79 -17.46
C SER A 48 -2.09 8.05 -18.51
N GLN A 49 -0.97 7.35 -18.44
CA GLN A 49 0.11 7.39 -19.44
C GLN A 49 0.21 6.11 -20.27
N LYS A 50 -0.71 5.16 -20.08
CA LYS A 50 -0.81 3.97 -20.92
C LYS A 50 -1.33 4.33 -22.32
N ASP A 51 -0.93 3.52 -23.29
CA ASP A 51 -1.39 3.65 -24.68
C ASP A 51 -2.84 3.19 -24.85
N LYS A 52 -3.45 3.53 -25.98
CA LYS A 52 -4.85 3.21 -26.30
C LYS A 52 -5.13 1.70 -26.27
N GLU A 53 -4.15 0.87 -26.61
CA GLU A 53 -4.24 -0.59 -26.63
C GLU A 53 -4.49 -1.17 -25.23
N TYR A 54 -3.94 -0.54 -24.19
CA TYR A 54 -4.23 -0.92 -22.80
C TYR A 54 -5.70 -0.67 -22.46
N PHE A 55 -6.24 0.49 -22.85
CA PHE A 55 -7.64 0.82 -22.59
C PHE A 55 -8.60 -0.03 -23.43
N GLN A 56 -8.25 -0.32 -24.68
CA GLN A 56 -8.98 -1.29 -25.51
C GLN A 56 -9.05 -2.65 -24.81
N PHE A 57 -7.93 -3.13 -24.27
CA PHE A 57 -7.89 -4.38 -23.52
C PHE A 57 -8.79 -4.33 -22.27
N CYS A 58 -8.81 -3.23 -21.52
CA CYS A 58 -9.74 -3.06 -20.38
C CYS A 58 -11.21 -3.14 -20.82
N PHE A 59 -11.57 -2.65 -22.01
CA PHE A 59 -12.92 -2.84 -22.55
C PHE A 59 -13.17 -4.30 -22.96
N GLU A 60 -12.20 -5.01 -23.53
CA GLU A 60 -12.31 -6.44 -23.84
C GLU A 60 -12.52 -7.28 -22.58
N VAL A 61 -11.84 -6.94 -21.48
CA VAL A 61 -12.06 -7.52 -20.14
C VAL A 61 -13.52 -7.39 -19.71
N SER A 62 -14.13 -6.21 -19.89
CA SER A 62 -15.51 -5.96 -19.48
C SER A 62 -16.50 -6.93 -20.13
N LYS A 63 -16.26 -7.35 -21.38
CA LYS A 63 -17.10 -8.31 -22.12
C LYS A 63 -17.12 -9.71 -21.48
N LYS A 64 -16.13 -10.03 -20.64
CA LYS A 64 -16.00 -11.33 -19.96
C LYS A 64 -16.62 -11.32 -18.56
N ILE A 65 -17.21 -10.20 -18.12
CA ILE A 65 -17.82 -10.05 -16.80
C ILE A 65 -19.29 -9.70 -16.97
N THR A 66 -20.19 -10.59 -16.52
CA THR A 66 -21.62 -10.29 -16.53
C THR A 66 -21.98 -9.40 -15.34
N LYS A 67 -23.05 -8.61 -15.48
CA LYS A 67 -23.58 -7.78 -14.39
C LYS A 67 -23.85 -8.61 -13.12
N ASN A 68 -24.52 -9.75 -13.25
CA ASN A 68 -24.84 -10.63 -12.11
C ASN A 68 -23.58 -11.13 -11.38
N ALA A 69 -22.53 -11.51 -12.13
CA ALA A 69 -21.27 -11.93 -11.51
C ALA A 69 -20.61 -10.75 -10.77
N PHE A 70 -20.67 -9.54 -11.34
CA PHE A 70 -20.15 -8.34 -10.70
C PHE A 70 -20.90 -8.02 -9.39
N GLU A 71 -22.25 -8.02 -9.41
CA GLU A 71 -23.08 -7.79 -8.22
C GLU A 71 -22.84 -8.85 -7.14
N ALA A 72 -22.68 -10.11 -7.52
CA ALA A 72 -22.38 -11.19 -6.58
C ALA A 72 -21.04 -11.00 -5.85
N ILE A 73 -20.05 -10.38 -6.51
CA ILE A 73 -18.70 -10.19 -5.95
C ILE A 73 -18.60 -8.89 -5.15
N TYR A 74 -19.13 -7.78 -5.68
CA TYR A 74 -18.91 -6.43 -5.14
C TYR A 74 -20.15 -5.80 -4.48
N GLY A 75 -21.32 -6.43 -4.59
CA GLY A 75 -22.57 -5.90 -4.08
C GLY A 75 -23.04 -4.67 -4.87
N HIS A 76 -22.97 -3.49 -4.25
CA HIS A 76 -23.50 -2.26 -4.84
C HIS A 76 -22.70 -1.82 -6.07
N ILE A 77 -23.40 -1.67 -7.19
CA ILE A 77 -22.83 -1.20 -8.45
C ILE A 77 -22.87 0.33 -8.54
N ASP A 78 -21.73 0.91 -8.87
CA ASP A 78 -21.60 2.24 -9.46
C ASP A 78 -20.75 2.10 -10.74
N LEU A 79 -21.05 2.86 -11.79
CA LEU A 79 -20.36 2.74 -13.08
C LEU A 79 -18.88 3.08 -12.99
N GLY A 80 -18.51 4.05 -12.15
CA GLY A 80 -17.11 4.40 -11.89
C GLY A 80 -16.36 3.27 -11.19
N LYS A 81 -16.99 2.64 -10.20
CA LYS A 81 -16.44 1.43 -9.56
C LYS A 81 -16.29 0.25 -10.51
N MET A 82 -17.25 0.04 -11.43
CA MET A 82 -17.12 -0.99 -12.47
C MET A 82 -15.91 -0.72 -13.38
N ALA A 83 -15.75 0.53 -13.83
CA ALA A 83 -14.61 0.92 -14.63
C ALA A 83 -13.27 0.70 -13.90
N ALA A 84 -13.20 1.04 -12.60
CA ALA A 84 -12.02 0.78 -11.77
C ALA A 84 -11.65 -0.72 -11.74
N VAL A 85 -12.62 -1.61 -11.57
CA VAL A 85 -12.37 -3.06 -11.58
C VAL A 85 -11.80 -3.53 -12.93
N PHE A 86 -12.30 -3.00 -14.05
CA PHE A 86 -11.75 -3.37 -15.37
C PHE A 86 -10.31 -2.90 -15.53
N LEU A 87 -9.99 -1.70 -15.05
CA LEU A 87 -8.64 -1.16 -15.03
C LEU A 87 -7.71 -2.02 -14.16
N GLN A 88 -8.16 -2.47 -12.98
CA GLN A 88 -7.36 -3.32 -12.09
C GLN A 88 -7.06 -4.70 -12.69
N ILE A 89 -8.05 -5.32 -13.34
CA ILE A 89 -7.85 -6.57 -14.08
C ILE A 89 -6.88 -6.32 -15.25
N GLY A 90 -7.04 -5.19 -15.94
CA GLY A 90 -6.14 -4.70 -16.97
C GLY A 90 -4.69 -4.61 -16.47
N ASP A 91 -4.47 -3.94 -15.35
CA ASP A 91 -3.16 -3.77 -14.71
C ASP A 91 -2.46 -5.11 -14.41
N ILE A 92 -3.22 -6.15 -14.04
CA ILE A 92 -2.68 -7.48 -13.74
C ILE A 92 -2.37 -8.27 -15.02
N LEU A 93 -3.23 -8.18 -16.05
CA LEU A 93 -3.15 -9.06 -17.22
C LEU A 93 -2.44 -8.46 -18.43
N HIS A 94 -2.39 -7.13 -18.58
CA HIS A 94 -1.89 -6.48 -19.79
C HIS A 94 -0.42 -6.82 -20.11
N ILE A 95 0.39 -7.15 -19.10
CA ILE A 95 1.77 -7.58 -19.29
C ILE A 95 1.87 -8.86 -20.14
N GLN A 96 0.82 -9.69 -20.14
CA GLN A 96 0.78 -10.93 -20.92
C GLN A 96 0.26 -10.72 -22.35
N LEU A 97 -0.07 -9.50 -22.75
CA LEU A 97 -0.52 -9.23 -24.11
C LEU A 97 0.59 -9.54 -25.13
N PRO A 98 0.25 -10.01 -26.35
CA PRO A 98 1.25 -10.43 -27.34
C PRO A 98 2.29 -9.36 -27.70
N TYR A 99 1.91 -8.08 -27.67
CA TYR A 99 2.80 -6.96 -27.97
C TYR A 99 3.64 -6.50 -26.75
N MET A 100 3.38 -7.05 -25.56
CA MET A 100 4.13 -6.81 -24.33
C MET A 100 5.13 -7.95 -24.11
N PHE A 101 4.80 -8.92 -23.26
CA PHE A 101 5.65 -10.09 -22.99
C PHE A 101 5.06 -11.41 -23.48
N GLY A 102 3.82 -11.41 -24.00
CA GLY A 102 3.10 -12.64 -24.34
C GLY A 102 2.81 -13.51 -23.11
N LYS A 103 2.43 -14.78 -23.34
CA LYS A 103 2.14 -15.74 -22.27
C LYS A 103 3.30 -15.84 -21.28
N ASN A 104 3.08 -15.43 -20.03
CA ASN A 104 4.14 -15.43 -19.02
C ASN A 104 3.54 -15.57 -17.61
N PRO A 105 4.09 -16.44 -16.74
CA PRO A 105 3.75 -16.44 -15.33
C PRO A 105 3.86 -15.03 -14.72
N SER A 106 2.81 -14.60 -14.02
CA SER A 106 2.79 -13.33 -13.30
C SER A 106 2.48 -13.53 -11.82
N ILE A 107 3.00 -12.64 -10.98
CA ILE A 107 2.73 -12.61 -9.55
C ILE A 107 2.31 -11.19 -9.13
N THR A 108 1.21 -11.09 -8.38
CA THR A 108 0.71 -9.82 -7.85
C THR A 108 0.53 -9.90 -6.33
N GLY A 109 1.14 -8.96 -5.61
CA GLY A 109 0.97 -8.83 -4.17
C GLY A 109 -0.33 -8.09 -3.85
N ILE A 110 -1.17 -8.67 -3.01
CA ILE A 110 -2.44 -8.05 -2.59
C ILE A 110 -2.67 -8.17 -1.08
N GLY A 111 -3.44 -7.23 -0.55
CA GLY A 111 -4.02 -7.38 0.79
C GLY A 111 -5.18 -8.38 0.75
N LEU A 112 -5.47 -9.05 1.89
CA LEU A 112 -6.53 -10.06 1.99
C LEU A 112 -7.91 -9.57 1.49
N GLU A 113 -8.24 -8.30 1.75
CA GLU A 113 -9.49 -7.66 1.35
C GLU A 113 -9.66 -7.55 -0.19
N GLN A 114 -8.58 -7.76 -0.95
CA GLN A 114 -8.56 -7.67 -2.42
C GLN A 114 -8.70 -9.04 -3.10
N ASP A 115 -8.87 -10.13 -2.35
CA ASP A 115 -9.12 -11.48 -2.91
C ASP A 115 -10.24 -11.54 -3.97
N PRO A 116 -11.35 -10.77 -3.84
CA PRO A 116 -12.36 -10.69 -4.90
C PRO A 116 -11.78 -10.32 -6.28
N HIS A 117 -10.82 -9.40 -6.32
CA HIS A 117 -10.16 -8.97 -7.56
C HIS A 117 -9.25 -10.08 -8.12
N ALA A 118 -8.53 -10.81 -7.26
CA ALA A 118 -7.70 -11.94 -7.69
C ALA A 118 -8.54 -13.05 -8.35
N ARG A 119 -9.67 -13.39 -7.73
CA ARG A 119 -10.59 -14.43 -8.24
C ARG A 119 -11.16 -14.07 -9.60
N ILE A 120 -11.76 -12.88 -9.74
CA ILE A 120 -12.36 -12.46 -11.01
C ILE A 120 -11.29 -12.32 -12.11
N THR A 121 -10.08 -11.86 -11.78
CA THR A 121 -8.98 -11.75 -12.73
C THR A 121 -8.61 -13.12 -13.31
N ARG A 122 -8.51 -14.15 -12.46
CA ARG A 122 -8.22 -15.52 -12.90
C ARG A 122 -9.33 -16.10 -13.78
N ASP A 123 -10.58 -15.80 -13.46
CA ASP A 123 -11.73 -16.23 -14.27
C ASP A 123 -11.80 -15.52 -15.62
N VAL A 124 -11.40 -14.24 -15.68
CA VAL A 124 -11.28 -13.49 -16.93
C VAL A 124 -10.12 -14.03 -17.77
N ALA A 125 -8.95 -14.26 -17.17
CA ALA A 125 -7.78 -14.79 -17.86
C ALA A 125 -8.07 -16.13 -18.57
N ALA A 126 -8.93 -16.97 -17.98
CA ALA A 126 -9.31 -18.25 -18.56
C ALA A 126 -10.32 -18.17 -19.73
N ARG A 127 -10.99 -17.03 -19.93
CA ARG A 127 -12.10 -16.86 -20.90
C ARG A 127 -11.83 -15.82 -21.98
N ILE A 128 -10.81 -15.00 -21.80
CA ILE A 128 -10.42 -13.99 -22.77
C ILE A 128 -9.69 -14.65 -23.96
N GLU A 129 -9.73 -13.99 -25.12
CA GLU A 129 -9.20 -14.53 -26.39
C GLU A 129 -7.68 -14.28 -26.54
N TYR A 130 -6.94 -14.48 -25.45
CA TYR A 130 -5.49 -14.41 -25.41
C TYR A 130 -4.92 -15.67 -24.75
N ASP A 131 -3.73 -16.08 -25.16
CA ASP A 131 -3.00 -17.17 -24.52
C ASP A 131 -2.32 -16.65 -23.24
N PHE A 132 -3.08 -16.54 -22.16
CA PHE A 132 -2.60 -16.11 -20.86
C PHE A 132 -2.31 -17.30 -19.94
N GLU A 133 -1.26 -17.15 -19.15
CA GLU A 133 -1.07 -17.95 -17.94
C GLU A 133 -1.98 -17.41 -16.83
N LYS A 134 -2.54 -18.29 -15.99
CA LYS A 134 -3.37 -17.83 -14.88
C LYS A 134 -2.49 -17.06 -13.89
N PRO A 135 -2.83 -15.80 -13.55
CA PRO A 135 -1.99 -15.00 -12.65
C PRO A 135 -1.95 -15.61 -11.25
N SER A 136 -0.78 -15.53 -10.62
CA SER A 136 -0.55 -15.94 -9.24
C SER A 136 -0.60 -14.73 -8.31
N PHE A 137 -0.97 -14.96 -7.06
CA PHE A 137 -1.11 -13.90 -6.06
C PHE A 137 -0.42 -14.32 -4.77
N PHE A 138 0.24 -13.38 -4.09
CA PHE A 138 0.65 -13.56 -2.70
C PHE A 138 -0.06 -12.53 -1.84
N TYR A 139 -0.37 -12.93 -0.60
CA TYR A 139 -1.17 -12.14 0.31
C TYR A 139 -0.28 -11.56 1.39
N PHE A 140 -0.34 -10.25 1.59
CA PHE A 140 0.34 -9.59 2.70
C PHE A 140 -0.66 -9.09 3.74
N GLN A 141 -0.23 -9.11 4.99
CA GLN A 141 -0.98 -8.51 6.08
C GLN A 141 -0.69 -7.02 6.13
N HIS A 142 -1.74 -6.21 6.31
CA HIS A 142 -1.57 -4.79 6.55
C HIS A 142 -1.09 -4.56 7.99
N GLN A 143 -0.19 -3.59 8.16
CA GLN A 143 0.07 -3.02 9.48
C GLN A 143 -1.20 -2.38 10.03
N SER A 144 -1.46 -2.58 11.32
CA SER A 144 -2.60 -1.95 11.99
C SER A 144 -2.28 -0.52 12.45
N GLY A 145 -3.30 0.19 12.95
CA GLY A 145 -3.12 1.53 13.48
C GLY A 145 -2.44 1.56 14.85
N LEU A 146 -1.91 2.72 15.22
CA LEU A 146 -1.23 2.97 16.51
C LEU A 146 -2.13 2.82 17.74
N LYS A 147 -3.45 2.75 17.55
CA LYS A 147 -4.46 2.58 18.61
C LYS A 147 -5.03 1.17 18.57
N GLN A 148 -5.40 0.65 19.74
CA GLN A 148 -5.94 -0.70 19.86
C GLN A 148 -7.19 -0.89 18.97
N GLY A 149 -7.17 -1.92 18.13
CA GLY A 149 -8.31 -2.26 17.24
C GLY A 149 -8.58 -1.26 16.10
N LYS A 150 -7.73 -0.26 15.89
CA LYS A 150 -7.91 0.74 14.81
C LYS A 150 -7.05 0.39 13.60
N LYS A 151 -7.53 0.72 12.39
CA LYS A 151 -6.74 0.73 11.15
C LYS A 151 -6.04 2.08 11.01
N MET A 152 -4.95 2.13 10.24
CA MET A 152 -4.33 3.41 9.85
C MET A 152 -5.32 4.23 9.00
N SER A 153 -5.48 5.51 9.32
CA SER A 153 -6.40 6.39 8.59
C SER A 153 -5.87 7.81 8.44
N LYS A 154 -6.05 8.38 7.25
CA LYS A 154 -5.79 9.80 6.99
C LYS A 154 -6.77 10.72 7.75
N SER A 155 -8.01 10.27 7.99
CA SER A 155 -9.01 11.04 8.72
C SER A 155 -8.85 10.99 10.24
N GLU A 156 -8.09 10.02 10.75
CA GLU A 156 -7.68 9.92 12.17
C GLU A 156 -6.14 9.94 12.24
N PRO A 157 -5.48 11.10 12.06
CA PRO A 157 -4.02 11.18 11.89
C PRO A 157 -3.19 10.53 13.00
N ASP A 158 -3.74 10.45 14.22
CA ASP A 158 -3.10 9.83 15.38
C ASP A 158 -3.10 8.28 15.34
N THR A 159 -3.69 7.69 14.31
CA THR A 159 -3.68 6.25 14.07
C THR A 159 -2.51 5.81 13.17
N ALA A 160 -1.79 6.73 12.54
CA ALA A 160 -0.76 6.41 11.55
C ALA A 160 0.46 7.34 11.63
N ILE A 161 1.64 6.80 11.34
CA ILE A 161 2.82 7.61 11.03
C ILE A 161 2.81 7.87 9.52
N PHE A 162 2.81 9.13 9.11
CA PHE A 162 2.90 9.51 7.69
C PHE A 162 4.36 9.74 7.28
N LEU A 163 4.67 9.51 6.01
CA LEU A 163 6.03 9.66 5.46
C LEU A 163 6.54 11.12 5.50
N ASN A 164 5.64 12.07 5.72
CA ASN A 164 5.94 13.49 5.86
C ASN A 164 5.75 14.01 7.29
N ASP A 165 5.52 13.13 8.28
CA ASP A 165 5.43 13.55 9.69
C ASP A 165 6.75 14.18 10.15
N THR A 166 6.63 15.24 10.93
CA THR A 166 7.75 15.86 11.64
C THR A 166 8.23 14.99 12.81
N GLU A 167 9.45 15.24 13.30
CA GLU A 167 9.94 14.55 14.50
C GLU A 167 9.01 14.73 15.72
N GLU A 168 8.42 15.90 15.86
CA GLU A 168 7.48 16.23 16.94
C GLU A 168 6.21 15.39 16.83
N GLU A 169 5.67 15.24 15.62
CA GLU A 169 4.50 14.40 15.35
C GLU A 169 4.80 12.92 15.60
N VAL A 170 5.96 12.42 15.16
CA VAL A 170 6.39 11.05 15.44
C VAL A 170 6.47 10.81 16.94
N LYS A 171 7.18 11.68 17.68
CA LYS A 171 7.29 11.58 19.15
C LYS A 171 5.91 11.59 19.81
N ARG A 172 5.04 12.54 19.44
CA ARG A 172 3.68 12.67 20.00
C ARG A 172 2.82 11.42 19.71
N LYS A 173 2.79 10.95 18.47
CA LYS A 173 1.99 9.78 18.06
C LYS A 173 2.50 8.50 18.73
N MET A 174 3.82 8.30 18.77
CA MET A 174 4.45 7.12 19.39
C MET A 174 4.30 7.09 20.91
N ASN A 175 4.38 8.25 21.57
CA ASN A 175 4.11 8.35 23.00
C ASN A 175 2.67 7.92 23.33
N ASN A 176 1.71 8.28 22.47
CA ASN A 176 0.30 7.95 22.62
C ASN A 176 -0.10 6.59 22.00
N ALA A 177 0.83 5.86 21.38
CA ALA A 177 0.53 4.57 20.77
C ALA A 177 0.32 3.47 21.82
N PHE A 178 -0.56 2.53 21.49
CA PHE A 178 -0.94 1.43 22.36
C PHE A 178 0.23 0.47 22.58
N THR A 179 0.48 0.14 23.84
CA THR A 179 1.52 -0.80 24.26
C THR A 179 0.92 -2.00 24.95
N GLY A 180 1.48 -3.19 24.72
CA GLY A 180 1.14 -4.39 25.48
C GLY A 180 1.84 -4.53 26.84
N GLY A 181 2.42 -3.45 27.37
CA GLY A 181 3.04 -3.43 28.69
C GLY A 181 2.05 -3.48 29.85
N LYS A 182 2.57 -3.39 31.07
CA LYS A 182 1.77 -3.34 32.30
C LYS A 182 1.62 -1.90 32.80
N ILE A 183 0.68 -1.69 33.72
CA ILE A 183 0.39 -0.35 34.28
C ILE A 183 1.58 0.18 35.08
N SER A 184 2.24 -0.68 35.86
CA SER A 184 3.40 -0.31 36.67
C SER A 184 4.69 -0.94 36.16
N LEU A 185 5.81 -0.24 36.35
CA LEU A 185 7.15 -0.75 36.03
C LEU A 185 7.47 -2.03 36.82
N LYS A 186 7.05 -2.11 38.07
CA LYS A 186 7.23 -3.29 38.92
C LYS A 186 6.52 -4.50 38.32
N GLU A 187 5.25 -4.35 37.96
CA GLU A 187 4.48 -5.44 37.36
C GLU A 187 5.06 -5.85 35.99
N GLN A 188 5.55 -4.91 35.20
CA GLN A 188 6.20 -5.23 33.93
C GLN A 188 7.50 -6.02 34.13
N ARG A 189 8.31 -5.70 35.14
CA ARG A 189 9.52 -6.47 35.46
C ARG A 189 9.21 -7.87 35.97
N GLU A 190 8.14 -8.02 36.75
CA GLU A 190 7.74 -9.31 37.33
C GLU A 190 7.03 -10.23 36.33
N LYS A 191 6.12 -9.69 35.51
CA LYS A 191 5.22 -10.47 34.65
C LYS A 191 5.51 -10.35 33.16
N GLY A 192 6.40 -9.44 32.76
CA GLY A 192 6.66 -9.12 31.37
C GLY A 192 5.54 -8.32 30.68
N GLY A 193 5.85 -7.87 29.47
CA GLY A 193 4.89 -7.30 28.53
C GLY A 193 4.38 -8.32 27.51
N ASN A 194 3.33 -7.96 26.78
CA ASN A 194 2.80 -8.71 25.66
C ASN A 194 3.15 -8.01 24.33
N PRO A 195 4.26 -8.38 23.67
CA PRO A 195 4.62 -7.81 22.37
C PRO A 195 3.62 -8.12 21.25
N ASP A 196 2.84 -9.21 21.33
CA ASP A 196 1.91 -9.65 20.27
C ASP A 196 0.75 -8.66 20.04
N ILE A 197 0.43 -7.83 21.05
CA ILE A 197 -0.61 -6.79 20.95
C ILE A 197 -0.02 -5.37 20.90
N CYS A 198 1.30 -5.23 20.97
CA CYS A 198 1.98 -3.94 21.14
C CYS A 198 2.23 -3.26 19.80
N LYS A 199 1.69 -2.04 19.60
CA LYS A 199 1.83 -1.31 18.33
C LYS A 199 3.23 -0.78 18.07
N ILE A 200 4.01 -0.61 19.13
CA ILE A 200 5.43 -0.24 19.03
C ILE A 200 6.23 -1.41 18.45
N TYR A 201 6.03 -2.61 18.99
CA TYR A 201 6.73 -3.80 18.51
C TYR A 201 6.25 -4.19 17.12
N GLU A 202 4.96 -4.05 16.83
CA GLU A 202 4.40 -4.26 15.48
C GLU A 202 5.11 -3.36 14.45
N LEU A 203 5.21 -2.05 14.70
CA LEU A 203 5.95 -1.12 13.84
C LEU A 203 7.41 -1.52 13.62
N LEU A 204 8.11 -1.90 14.69
CA LEU A 204 9.48 -2.40 14.58
C LEU A 204 9.54 -3.66 13.71
N ARG A 205 8.65 -4.63 13.92
CA ARG A 205 8.60 -5.87 13.14
C ARG A 205 8.35 -5.63 11.64
N PHE A 206 7.57 -4.61 11.29
CA PHE A 206 7.27 -4.30 9.88
C PHE A 206 8.40 -3.57 9.15
N HIS A 207 9.23 -2.81 9.86
CA HIS A 207 10.13 -1.84 9.23
C HIS A 207 11.59 -1.94 9.65
N TYR A 208 11.88 -2.45 10.84
CA TYR A 208 13.25 -2.55 11.32
C TYR A 208 13.97 -3.70 10.59
N PRO A 209 15.16 -3.48 10.02
CA PRO A 209 15.79 -4.42 9.10
C PRO A 209 16.58 -5.56 9.76
N ASP A 210 16.65 -5.62 11.09
CA ASP A 210 17.45 -6.57 11.86
C ASP A 210 16.54 -7.56 12.62
N ASP A 211 16.42 -8.77 12.06
CA ASP A 211 15.57 -9.83 12.62
C ASP A 211 16.07 -10.33 13.99
N ASP A 212 17.39 -10.38 14.20
CA ASP A 212 17.99 -10.85 15.47
C ASP A 212 17.66 -9.86 16.60
N LEU A 213 17.77 -8.55 16.33
CA LEU A 213 17.40 -7.50 17.28
C LEU A 213 15.89 -7.53 17.58
N LEU A 214 15.05 -7.81 16.58
CA LEU A 214 13.61 -7.93 16.77
C LEU A 214 13.26 -9.10 17.69
N GLU A 215 13.84 -10.28 17.45
CA GLU A 215 13.64 -11.45 18.29
C GLU A 215 14.17 -11.23 19.71
N GLU A 216 15.34 -10.60 19.85
CA GLU A 216 15.86 -10.23 21.17
C GLU A 216 14.89 -9.29 21.90
N THR A 217 14.40 -8.25 21.20
CA THR A 217 13.45 -7.28 21.76
C THR A 217 12.15 -7.96 22.21
N TYR A 218 11.66 -8.91 21.41
CA TYR A 218 10.48 -9.73 21.74
C TYR A 218 10.68 -10.51 23.04
N GLN A 219 11.79 -11.25 23.14
CA GLN A 219 12.12 -12.07 24.31
C GLN A 219 12.37 -11.22 25.55
N GLN A 220 13.08 -10.10 25.41
CA GLN A 220 13.31 -9.18 26.52
C GLN A 220 12.00 -8.56 27.02
N CYS A 221 11.05 -8.24 26.14
CA CYS A 221 9.74 -7.70 26.50
C CYS A 221 8.94 -8.71 27.32
N LYS A 222 8.87 -9.96 26.86
CA LYS A 222 8.18 -11.05 27.58
C LYS A 222 8.82 -11.38 28.93
N LYS A 223 10.13 -11.18 29.07
CA LYS A 223 10.87 -11.38 30.33
C LYS A 223 10.87 -10.14 31.24
N GLY A 224 10.21 -9.05 30.85
CA GLY A 224 10.18 -7.81 31.65
C GLY A 224 11.51 -7.07 31.74
N LYS A 225 12.48 -7.42 30.88
CA LYS A 225 13.83 -6.83 30.87
C LYS A 225 13.86 -5.47 30.19
N ILE A 226 13.16 -5.33 29.06
CA ILE A 226 12.98 -4.05 28.35
C ILE A 226 11.67 -3.39 28.78
N LEU A 227 11.73 -2.09 29.08
CA LEU A 227 10.57 -1.30 29.45
C LEU A 227 9.88 -0.72 28.22
N CYS A 228 8.57 -0.42 28.32
CA CYS A 228 7.82 0.16 27.21
C CYS A 228 8.40 1.50 26.73
N GLY A 229 8.88 2.33 27.66
CA GLY A 229 9.51 3.61 27.32
C GLY A 229 10.80 3.44 26.53
N GLU A 230 11.64 2.47 26.92
CA GLU A 230 12.89 2.16 26.22
C GLU A 230 12.62 1.65 24.80
N CYS A 231 11.68 0.71 24.66
CA CYS A 231 11.27 0.18 23.35
C CYS A 231 10.66 1.27 22.46
N LYS A 232 9.82 2.16 23.03
CA LYS A 232 9.30 3.35 22.34
C LYS A 232 10.42 4.25 21.83
N GLN A 233 11.40 4.56 22.67
CA GLN A 233 12.49 5.45 22.29
C GLN A 233 13.34 4.86 21.15
N LYS A 234 13.62 3.55 21.18
CA LYS A 234 14.29 2.85 20.08
C LYS A 234 13.51 3.00 18.77
N CYS A 235 12.20 2.77 18.80
CA CYS A 235 11.34 2.90 17.62
C CYS A 235 11.26 4.35 17.12
N ILE A 236 11.13 5.33 18.01
CA ILE A 236 11.13 6.76 17.65
C ILE A 236 12.43 7.14 16.94
N ASN A 237 13.58 6.75 17.49
CA ASN A 237 14.89 7.07 16.90
C ASN A 237 15.02 6.48 15.50
N PHE A 238 14.62 5.21 15.32
CA PHE A 238 14.59 4.55 14.02
C PHE A 238 13.69 5.29 13.02
N LEU A 239 12.45 5.61 13.40
CA LEU A 239 11.49 6.28 12.52
C LEU A 239 11.98 7.66 12.11
N ILE A 240 12.56 8.44 13.03
CA ILE A 240 13.09 9.78 12.72
C ILE A 240 14.22 9.68 11.68
N THR A 241 15.17 8.77 11.87
CA THR A 241 16.24 8.55 10.89
C THR A 241 15.69 8.13 9.54
N PHE A 242 14.78 7.13 9.53
CA PHE A 242 14.14 6.64 8.31
C PHE A 242 13.40 7.76 7.56
N LEU A 243 12.58 8.55 8.25
CA LEU A 243 11.78 9.62 7.63
C LEU A 243 12.65 10.76 7.10
N LYS A 244 13.76 11.06 7.78
CA LYS A 244 14.73 12.05 7.29
C LYS A 244 15.36 11.60 5.98
N GLU A 245 15.88 10.37 5.93
CA GLU A 245 16.46 9.80 4.72
C GLU A 245 15.44 9.67 3.58
N HIS A 246 14.21 9.25 3.92
CA HIS A 246 13.12 9.16 2.97
C HIS A 246 12.80 10.54 2.37
N LYS A 247 12.70 11.59 3.19
CA LYS A 247 12.42 12.95 2.74
C LYS A 247 13.48 13.46 1.75
N GLU A 248 14.77 13.22 2.03
CA GLU A 248 15.85 13.61 1.12
C GLU A 248 15.77 12.89 -0.23
N LYS A 249 15.37 11.60 -0.24
CA LYS A 249 15.16 10.84 -1.48
C LYS A 249 13.89 11.29 -2.21
N TYR A 250 12.83 11.58 -1.48
CA TYR A 250 11.56 12.08 -2.01
C TYR A 250 11.74 13.40 -2.76
N GLU A 251 12.49 14.35 -2.19
CA GLU A 251 12.78 15.65 -2.82
C GLU A 251 13.55 15.48 -4.15
N LYS A 252 14.46 14.51 -4.22
CA LYS A 252 15.18 14.16 -5.46
C LYS A 252 14.28 13.44 -6.48
N ALA A 253 13.30 12.67 -6.01
CA ALA A 253 12.39 11.90 -6.85
C ALA A 253 11.26 12.75 -7.46
N LEU A 254 10.86 13.84 -6.80
CA LEU A 254 9.76 14.72 -7.21
C LEU A 254 9.78 15.15 -8.69
N PRO A 255 10.92 15.64 -9.25
CA PRO A 255 10.99 16.01 -10.67
C PRO A 255 10.79 14.82 -11.61
N ILE A 256 11.32 13.65 -11.23
CA ILE A 256 11.19 12.40 -12.00
C ILE A 256 9.73 11.94 -11.97
N ALA A 257 9.12 11.93 -10.79
CA ALA A 257 7.72 11.59 -10.59
C ALA A 257 6.77 12.49 -11.39
N ASN A 258 7.03 13.79 -11.40
CA ASN A 258 6.24 14.74 -12.18
C ASN A 258 6.29 14.40 -13.68
N LYS A 259 7.49 14.14 -14.22
CA LYS A 259 7.69 13.72 -15.62
C LYS A 259 6.99 12.40 -15.93
N LEU A 260 6.99 11.43 -15.01
CA LEU A 260 6.31 10.15 -15.20
C LEU A 260 4.79 10.27 -15.23
N VAL A 261 4.19 11.18 -14.46
CA VAL A 261 2.72 11.32 -14.36
C VAL A 261 2.12 12.21 -15.45
N TYR A 262 2.83 13.28 -15.81
CA TYR A 262 2.37 14.24 -16.82
C TYR A 262 2.97 13.98 -18.22
N GLY A 263 3.96 13.10 -18.32
CA GLY A 263 4.69 12.84 -19.56
C GLY A 263 5.78 13.87 -19.86
N THR A 264 6.58 13.61 -20.89
CA THR A 264 7.65 14.51 -21.37
C THR A 264 7.14 15.73 -22.13
N ASN A 265 5.88 15.73 -22.56
CA ASN A 265 5.31 16.81 -23.34
C ASN A 265 4.44 17.66 -22.42
N LYS A 266 5.02 18.78 -21.97
CA LYS A 266 4.22 19.95 -21.57
C LYS A 266 3.24 20.25 -22.70
N LEU A 267 1.97 20.42 -22.36
CA LEU A 267 1.04 21.23 -23.16
C LEU A 267 1.68 22.59 -23.46
#